data_AF-A0A840UY54-F1
#
_entry.id   AF-A0A840UY54-F1
#
_cell.length_a   1.000
_cell.length_b   1.000
_cell.length_c   1.000
_cell.angle_alpha   90.00
_cell.angle_beta   90.00
_cell.angle_gamma   90.00
#
_symmetry.space_group_name_H-M   'P 1'
#
loop_
_entity.id
_entity.type
_entity.pdbx_description
1 polymer ?
#
loop_
_entity_poly.entity_id
_entity_poly.type
_entity_poly.pdbx_seq_one_letter_code
_entity_poly.pdbx_strand_id
1 'polypeptide(L)' 'MKLFLLLVGMVFILEGLPYVAFPEAMRGWLAKLSQTPAGQLRVVGLVVMVVGFLLCWVVQRTDLFVE' A
#
# COMPACT_ATOMS: atom_id res chain seq x y z
N MET A 1 -10.12 17.99 5.98
CA MET A 1 -9.92 18.22 4.53
C MET A 1 -8.45 18.27 4.13
N LYS A 2 -7.61 19.16 4.70
CA LYS A 2 -6.18 19.28 4.35
C LYS A 2 -5.37 17.99 4.54
N LEU A 3 -5.51 17.33 5.70
CA LEU A 3 -4.82 16.07 6.01
C LEU A 3 -5.22 14.92 5.09
N PHE A 4 -6.50 14.84 4.70
CA PHE A 4 -6.98 13.81 3.78
C PHE A 4 -6.30 13.94 2.41
N LEU A 5 -6.28 15.14 1.84
CA LEU A 5 -5.60 15.42 0.57
C LEU A 5 -4.09 15.15 0.64
N LEU A 6 -3.45 15.48 1.77
CA LEU A 6 -2.02 15.20 1.99
C LEU A 6 -1.74 13.69 1.99
N LEU A 7 -2.53 12.90 2.73
CA LEU A 7 -2.38 11.45 2.80
C LEU A 7 -2.59 10.80 1.42
N VAL A 8 -3.61 11.23 0.68
CA VAL A 8 -3.84 10.77 -0.71
C VAL A 8 -2.65 11.11 -1.60
N GLY A 9 -2.11 12.33 -1.48
CA GLY A 9 -0.91 12.74 -2.22
C GLY A 9 0.32 11.90 -1.89
N MET A 10 0.55 11.60 -0.60
CA MET A 10 1.65 10.74 -0.18
C MET A 10 1.52 9.32 -0.74
N VAL A 11 0.32 8.74 -0.74
CA VAL A 11 0.06 7.43 -1.34
C VAL A 11 0.40 7.44 -2.84
N PHE A 12 0.01 8.48 -3.57
CA PHE A 12 0.38 8.60 -4.99
C PHE A 12 1.88 8.72 -5.23
N ILE A 13 2.61 9.45 -4.38
CA ILE A 13 4.07 9.52 -4.49
C ILE A 13 4.69 8.15 -4.24
N LEU A 14 4.27 7.45 -3.17
CA LEU A 14 4.79 6.13 -2.82
C LEU A 14 4.46 5.08 -3.89
N GLU A 15 3.23 5.09 -4.41
CA GLU A 15 2.82 4.18 -5.49
C GLU A 15 3.52 4.52 -6.81
N GLY A 16 3.80 5.80 -7.08
CA GLY A 16 4.49 6.25 -8.30
C GLY A 16 6.00 5.99 -8.29
N LEU A 17 6.64 5.97 -7.11
CA LEU A 17 8.08 5.85 -6.97
C LEU A 17 8.66 4.59 -7.65
N PRO A 18 8.11 3.36 -7.48
CA PRO A 18 8.62 2.17 -8.16
C PRO A 18 8.59 2.28 -9.69
N TYR A 19 7.57 2.96 -10.24
CA TYR A 19 7.46 3.14 -11.70
C TYR A 19 8.53 4.06 -12.27
N VAL A 20 8.95 5.08 -11.50
CA VAL A 20 9.98 6.03 -11.93
C VAL A 20 11.39 5.50 -11.63
N ALA A 21 11.59 4.90 -10.46
CA ALA A 21 12.90 4.43 -10.01
C ALA A 21 13.32 3.10 -10.67
N PHE A 22 12.37 2.17 -10.86
CA PHE A 22 12.66 0.81 -11.34
C PHE A 22 11.57 0.28 -12.29
N PRO A 23 11.40 0.88 -13.48
CA PRO A 23 10.30 0.55 -14.40
C PRO A 23 10.32 -0.90 -14.91
N GLU A 24 11.51 -1.48 -15.17
CA GLU A 24 11.65 -2.85 -15.65
C GLU A 24 11.22 -3.87 -14.59
N ALA A 25 11.60 -3.63 -13.33
CA ALA A 25 11.17 -4.46 -12.21
C ALA A 25 9.65 -4.41 -12.08
N MET A 26 9.05 -3.22 -12.13
CA MET A 26 7.60 -3.04 -11.99
C MET A 26 6.82 -3.74 -13.11
N ARG A 27 7.30 -3.69 -14.35
CA ARG A 27 6.72 -4.43 -15.48
C ARG A 27 6.73 -5.94 -15.25
N GLY A 28 7.85 -6.49 -14.73
CA GLY A 28 7.96 -7.91 -14.39
C GLY A 28 7.00 -8.32 -13.25
N TRP A 29 6.86 -7.47 -12.24
CA TRP A 29 5.90 -7.68 -11.15
C TRP A 29 4.45 -7.68 -11.64
N LEU A 30 4.07 -6.72 -12.48
CA LEU A 30 2.73 -6.66 -13.08
C LEU A 30 2.42 -7.87 -13.96
N ALA A 31 3.41 -8.36 -14.73
CA ALA A 31 3.24 -9.56 -15.54
C ALA A 31 2.97 -10.80 -14.67
N LYS A 32 3.66 -10.94 -13.54
CA LYS A 32 3.42 -12.02 -12.55
C LYS A 32 2.03 -11.89 -11.90
N LEU A 33 1.63 -10.68 -11.54
CA LEU A 33 0.31 -10.42 -10.96
C LEU A 33 -0.81 -10.80 -11.93
N SER A 34 -0.66 -10.48 -13.22
CA SER A 34 -1.64 -10.84 -14.26
C SER A 34 -1.79 -12.36 -14.43
N GLN A 35 -0.72 -13.12 -14.23
CA GLN A 35 -0.73 -14.59 -14.32
C GLN A 35 -1.19 -15.27 -13.01
N THR A 36 -1.31 -14.52 -11.92
CA THR A 36 -1.70 -15.07 -10.62
C THR A 36 -3.22 -15.30 -10.58
N PRO A 37 -3.71 -16.45 -10.11
CA PRO A 37 -5.14 -16.70 -9.98
C PRO A 37 -5.85 -15.67 -9.09
N ALA A 38 -7.05 -15.25 -9.48
CA ALA A 38 -7.84 -14.26 -8.74
C ALA A 38 -8.09 -14.64 -7.27
N GLY A 39 -8.18 -15.94 -6.95
CA GLY A 39 -8.32 -16.41 -5.58
C GLY A 39 -7.13 -16.04 -4.70
N GLN A 40 -5.90 -16.21 -5.21
CA GLN A 40 -4.69 -15.87 -4.48
C GLN A 40 -4.51 -14.36 -4.35
N LEU A 41 -4.82 -13.59 -5.40
CA LEU A 41 -4.80 -12.12 -5.36
C LEU A 41 -5.76 -11.58 -4.28
N ARG A 42 -6.96 -12.17 -4.13
CA ARG A 42 -7.91 -11.79 -3.08
C ARG A 42 -7.40 -12.07 -1.68
N VAL A 43 -6.77 -13.23 -1.46
CA VAL A 43 -6.19 -13.57 -0.15
C VAL A 43 -5.05 -12.63 0.20
N VAL A 44 -4.14 -12.37 -0.74
CA VAL A 44 -3.04 -11.41 -0.55
C VAL A 44 -3.60 -10.01 -0.24
N GLY A 45 -4.56 -9.55 -1.03
CA GLY A 45 -5.22 -8.26 -0.80
C GLY A 45 -5.88 -8.18 0.59
N LEU A 46 -6.58 -9.24 1.01
CA LEU A 46 -7.21 -9.30 2.32
C LEU A 46 -6.17 -9.28 3.45
N VAL A 47 -5.06 -9.99 3.32
CA VAL A 47 -3.96 -9.95 4.30
C VAL A 47 -3.38 -8.55 4.40
N VAL A 48 -3.08 -7.90 3.27
CA VAL A 48 -2.54 -6.52 3.26
C VAL A 48 -3.54 -5.54 3.88
N MET A 49 -4.83 -5.67 3.58
CA MET A 49 -5.89 -4.85 4.19
C MET A 49 -5.97 -5.03 5.70
N VAL A 50 -5.94 -6.27 6.19
CA VAL A 50 -5.99 -6.56 7.64
C VAL A 50 -4.75 -6.03 8.34
N VAL A 51 -3.56 -6.22 7.77
CA VAL A 51 -2.31 -5.68 8.33
C VAL A 51 -2.35 -4.16 8.36
N GLY A 52 -2.76 -3.49 7.28
CA GLY A 52 -2.91 -2.03 7.23
C GLY A 52 -3.90 -1.52 8.26
N PHE A 53 -5.03 -2.21 8.44
CA PHE A 53 -6.01 -1.88 9.47
C PHE A 53 -5.44 -2.02 10.88
N LEU A 54 -4.74 -3.11 11.17
CA LEU A 54 -4.09 -3.32 12.48
C LEU A 54 -3.01 -2.27 12.76
N LEU A 55 -2.23 -1.89 11.75
CA LEU A 55 -1.25 -0.80 11.88
C LEU A 55 -1.94 0.53 12.23
N CYS A 56 -2.98 0.91 11.49
CA CYS A 56 -3.78 2.10 11.82
C CYS A 56 -4.34 2.04 13.23
N TRP A 57 -4.85 0.87 13.65
CA TRP A 57 -5.40 0.68 14.98
C TRP A 57 -4.34 0.82 16.08
N VAL A 58 -3.17 0.21 15.91
CA VAL A 58 -2.06 0.32 16.87
C VAL A 58 -1.53 1.75 16.95
N VAL A 59 -1.31 2.41 15.81
CA VAL A 59 -0.83 3.80 15.75
C VAL A 59 -1.85 4.74 16.40
N GLN A 60 -3.14 4.53 16.22
CA GLN A 60 -4.17 5.35 16.84
C GLN A 60 -4.37 5.06 18.33
N ARG A 61 -4.11 3.82 18.78
CA ARG A 61 -4.22 3.39 20.18
C ARG A 61 -3.03 3.76 21.04
N THR A 62 -1.88 3.99 20.43
CA THR A 62 -0.65 4.28 21.16
C THR A 62 -0.33 5.76 21.05
N ASP A 63 -0.22 6.46 22.18
CA ASP A 63 0.30 7.84 22.26
C ASP A 63 1.78 7.98 21.82
N LEU A 64 2.30 7.05 21.02
CA LEU A 64 3.69 6.97 20.56
C LEU A 64 4.11 8.13 19.64
N PHE A 65 3.15 8.89 19.12
CA PHE A 65 3.41 10.05 18.25
C PHE A 65 2.77 11.34 18.78
N VAL A 66 2.32 11.34 20.04
CA VAL A 66 1.87 12.55 20.74
C VAL A 66 3.06 13.06 21.56
N GLU A 67 4.00 13.70 20.88
CA GLU A 67 4.92 14.71 21.45
C GLU A 67 4.75 16.00 20.66
#